data_AF-A0A956SXD2-F1
#
_entry.id   AF-A0A956SXD2-F1
#
_cell.length_a   1.000
_cell.length_b   1.000
_cell.length_c   1.000
_cell.angle_alpha   90.00
_cell.angle_beta   90.00
_cell.angle_gamma   90.00
#
_symmetry.space_group_name_H-M   'P 1'
#
loop_
_entity.id
_entity.type
_entity.pdbx_description
1 polymer ?
#
loop_
_entity_poly.entity_id
_entity_poly.type
_entity_poly.pdbx_seq_one_letter_code
_entity_poly.pdbx_strand_id
1 'polypeptide(L)'
;MQVLREVLRVKVGEEQEQDLWQRLKGLYQPLVSDVPGVFRELLELNGMPSGRGGELFMGKEEDILFYWISEARDSVEAGVIFTDTPPVERFEEFRSSIASVLDAWRWTPLSVLSRRFRLVAEESDPFPVAKGQLEAAKVLTAPECRELLGRVAANPGLMLSNFAGDRAEEYAGFVDGLVDKGLLEREFEVFDRDTNRELARFPTFEALQEAAERGFRSPFSNRLISEERIDQLLRPTPLGKRLAHRNLWLALSLAEALSHHGVSEKSLRWTLESDYQTVDLFAIYEGSVFMFEVQEAEVTPDKAFRFVSRASYYEPDAAFLVSPLTGGGEAEQVLKRSERDVPLALISDLSTLGDKISEVLTETSYESVQEILNRFDPMTRIDIARLVGEHLLGPEPEKKEDIDHLLNLDLELDLDGGAGGQQSLTLPGDGVGGDLDVPSLPDDFGGDLADLDLPASASSSASSDLDLDLDLDLDLDLDLDLDLDIGTSSDTLPTTDPVAAVPDLDDLDVPALDPTPTPIEVEEDLPEPDFGAAVEPEPVVPEFDEVPGPDD
;
A
#
# COMPACT_ATOMS: atom_id res chain seq x y z
N MET A 1 -7.46 1.60 20.27
CA MET A 1 -7.93 2.99 20.33
C MET A 1 -7.80 3.58 18.93
N GLN A 2 -8.87 4.18 18.41
CA GLN A 2 -9.04 4.65 17.04
C GLN A 2 -9.52 6.10 17.01
N VAL A 3 -9.28 6.81 15.91
CA VAL A 3 -9.72 8.19 15.74
C VAL A 3 -10.31 8.45 14.36
N LEU A 4 -11.47 9.11 14.32
CA LEU A 4 -12.03 9.72 13.12
C LEU A 4 -11.93 11.23 13.25
N ARG A 5 -11.48 11.90 12.19
CA ARG A 5 -11.29 13.36 12.20
C ARG A 5 -11.59 14.01 10.85
N GLU A 6 -12.19 15.19 10.92
CA GLU A 6 -12.52 16.02 9.78
C GLU A 6 -12.14 17.48 10.05
N VAL A 7 -11.85 18.22 8.99
CA VAL A 7 -11.57 19.66 9.06
C VAL A 7 -12.61 20.44 8.27
N LEU A 8 -13.06 21.53 8.89
CA LEU A 8 -13.90 22.56 8.33
C LEU A 8 -13.08 23.83 8.14
N ARG A 9 -12.91 24.27 6.89
CA ARG A 9 -12.20 25.52 6.58
C ARG A 9 -13.15 26.70 6.72
N VAL A 10 -13.06 27.41 7.84
CA VAL A 10 -13.90 28.56 8.17
C VAL A 10 -13.13 29.49 9.10
N LYS A 11 -13.30 30.81 8.92
CA LYS A 11 -12.74 31.79 9.86
C LYS A 11 -13.60 31.84 11.11
N VAL A 12 -12.98 31.65 12.28
CA VAL A 12 -13.69 31.63 13.57
C VAL A 12 -13.32 32.84 14.41
N GLY A 13 -14.29 33.73 14.61
CA GLY A 13 -14.17 34.85 15.56
C GLY A 13 -14.22 34.39 17.01
N GLU A 14 -13.86 35.27 17.96
CA GLU A 14 -13.92 34.95 19.41
C GLU A 14 -15.36 34.76 19.89
N GLU A 15 -16.32 35.55 19.38
CA GLU A 15 -17.75 35.44 19.69
C GLU A 15 -18.32 34.10 19.20
N GLN A 16 -17.97 33.70 17.97
CA GLN A 16 -18.39 32.42 17.40
C GLN A 16 -17.80 31.22 18.16
N GLU A 17 -16.57 31.33 18.67
CA GLU A 17 -15.99 30.30 19.54
C GLU A 17 -16.74 30.18 20.87
N GLN A 18 -17.13 31.29 21.48
CA GLN A 18 -17.93 31.28 22.71
C GLN A 18 -19.31 30.65 22.48
N ASP A 19 -19.98 31.02 21.40
CA ASP A 19 -21.27 30.45 21.02
C ASP A 19 -21.17 28.95 20.75
N LEU A 20 -20.09 28.53 20.08
CA LEU A 20 -19.78 27.14 19.83
C LEU A 20 -19.61 26.36 21.12
N TRP A 21 -18.77 26.86 22.04
CA TRP A 21 -18.52 26.23 23.32
C TRP A 21 -19.81 26.15 24.17
N GLN A 22 -20.60 27.22 24.24
CA GLN A 22 -21.87 27.22 24.99
C GLN A 22 -22.85 26.19 24.44
N ARG A 23 -22.97 26.10 23.10
CA ARG A 23 -23.86 25.14 22.46
C ARG A 23 -23.41 23.70 22.72
N LEU A 24 -22.13 23.41 22.52
CA LEU A 24 -21.60 22.06 22.72
C LEU A 24 -21.67 21.64 24.18
N LYS A 25 -21.36 22.53 25.13
CA LYS A 25 -21.54 22.28 26.57
C LYS A 25 -22.99 22.02 26.97
N GLY A 26 -23.96 22.57 26.24
CA GLY A 26 -25.38 22.27 26.44
C GLY A 26 -25.79 20.87 25.98
N LEU A 27 -25.01 20.27 25.08
CA LEU A 27 -25.31 18.98 24.43
C LEU A 27 -24.45 17.83 24.97
N TYR A 28 -23.21 18.12 25.34
CA TYR A 28 -22.18 17.15 25.73
C TYR A 28 -21.50 17.54 27.04
N GLN A 29 -20.95 16.57 27.76
CA GLN A 29 -20.25 16.80 29.02
C GLN A 29 -18.79 17.17 28.76
N PRO A 30 -18.33 18.40 29.07
CA PRO A 30 -16.93 18.78 28.87
C PRO A 30 -16.01 18.04 29.84
N LEU A 31 -14.86 17.62 29.34
CA LEU A 31 -13.80 16.93 30.09
C LEU A 31 -12.70 17.89 30.56
N VAL A 32 -12.40 18.93 29.77
CA VAL A 32 -11.23 19.79 29.98
C VAL A 32 -11.65 21.27 29.99
N SER A 33 -12.19 21.73 31.12
CA SER A 33 -12.33 23.18 31.31
C SER A 33 -10.94 23.83 31.40
N ASP A 34 -10.68 24.92 30.68
CA ASP A 34 -9.46 25.75 30.73
C ASP A 34 -9.19 26.29 32.16
N VAL A 35 -8.63 25.43 33.01
CA VAL A 35 -8.34 25.74 34.42
C VAL A 35 -7.38 26.93 34.50
N PRO A 36 -6.27 27.00 33.74
CA PRO A 36 -5.37 28.16 33.75
C PRO A 36 -6.06 29.47 33.36
N GLY A 37 -6.92 29.46 32.34
CA GLY A 37 -7.67 30.64 31.90
C GLY A 37 -8.66 31.14 32.95
N VAL A 38 -9.43 30.23 33.57
CA VAL A 38 -10.35 30.57 34.68
C VAL A 38 -9.58 31.19 35.85
N PHE A 39 -8.42 30.62 36.21
CA PHE A 39 -7.59 31.20 37.28
C PHE A 39 -7.00 32.56 36.89
N ARG A 40 -6.59 32.79 35.63
CA ARG A 40 -6.11 34.11 35.19
C ARG A 40 -7.19 35.17 35.22
N GLU A 41 -8.40 34.83 34.77
CA GLU A 41 -9.56 35.72 34.82
C GLU A 41 -9.92 36.07 36.26
N LEU A 42 -9.94 35.07 37.15
CA LEU A 42 -10.22 35.25 38.58
C LEU A 42 -9.13 36.05 39.31
N LEU A 43 -7.89 36.00 38.82
CA LEU A 43 -6.74 36.75 39.34
C LEU A 43 -6.54 38.12 38.66
N GLU A 44 -7.44 38.52 37.75
CA GLU A 44 -7.35 39.77 36.95
C GLU A 44 -6.01 39.92 36.23
N LEU A 45 -5.38 38.80 35.87
CA LEU A 45 -4.10 38.78 35.17
C LEU A 45 -4.35 39.09 33.70
N ASN A 46 -4.22 40.37 33.33
CA ASN A 46 -4.24 40.84 31.95
C ASN A 46 -3.00 40.34 31.19
N GLY A 47 -3.04 39.09 30.74
CA GLY A 47 -2.11 38.51 29.78
C GLY A 47 -2.86 38.06 28.53
N MET A 48 -2.14 37.94 27.40
CA MET A 48 -2.69 37.35 26.17
C MET A 48 -3.48 36.08 26.52
N PRO A 49 -4.73 35.93 26.06
CA PRO A 49 -5.45 34.67 26.20
C PRO A 49 -4.51 33.58 25.69
N SER A 50 -4.22 32.57 26.51
CA SER A 50 -3.55 31.37 26.05
C SER A 50 -4.33 30.90 24.82
N GLY A 51 -3.65 30.80 23.67
CA GLY A 51 -4.25 30.59 22.36
C GLY A 51 -5.40 29.58 22.44
N ARG A 52 -6.61 30.10 22.44
CA ARG A 52 -7.83 29.33 22.63
C ARG A 52 -8.19 28.69 21.31
N GLY A 53 -8.48 27.40 21.38
CA GLY A 53 -9.03 26.71 20.23
C GLY A 53 -9.26 25.24 20.48
N GLY A 54 -10.10 24.86 21.44
CA GLY A 54 -10.53 23.46 21.53
C GLY A 54 -11.13 23.05 22.86
N GLU A 55 -11.87 21.93 22.85
CA GLU A 55 -12.45 21.29 24.03
C GLU A 55 -12.61 19.78 23.78
N LEU A 56 -12.55 19.01 24.87
CA LEU A 56 -12.82 17.56 24.89
C LEU A 56 -14.16 17.31 25.56
N PHE A 57 -14.95 16.38 25.03
CA PHE A 57 -16.25 16.02 25.55
C PHE A 57 -16.37 14.51 25.71
N MET A 58 -17.01 14.09 26.80
CA MET A 58 -17.37 12.70 27.02
C MET A 58 -18.65 12.38 26.22
N GLY A 59 -18.56 11.37 25.38
CA GLY A 59 -19.69 10.75 24.71
C GLY A 59 -20.47 9.80 25.61
N LYS A 60 -21.45 9.09 25.06
CA LYS A 60 -22.40 8.27 25.84
C LYS A 60 -21.97 6.81 25.97
N GLU A 61 -21.05 6.32 25.14
CA GLU A 61 -20.58 4.93 25.13
C GLU A 61 -19.05 4.89 25.25
N GLU A 62 -18.50 5.70 26.17
CA GLU A 62 -17.05 5.79 26.40
C GLU A 62 -16.27 6.30 25.16
N ASP A 63 -16.93 6.96 24.21
CA ASP A 63 -16.30 7.69 23.13
C ASP A 63 -15.91 9.12 23.56
N ILE A 64 -14.82 9.67 23.03
CA ILE A 64 -14.38 11.03 23.35
C ILE A 64 -14.47 11.89 22.10
N LEU A 65 -15.31 12.91 22.16
CA LEU A 65 -15.50 13.89 21.09
C LEU A 65 -14.57 15.08 21.34
N PHE A 66 -13.97 15.63 20.28
CA PHE A 66 -13.12 16.80 20.42
C PHE A 66 -13.30 17.76 19.25
N TYR A 67 -13.06 19.04 19.51
CA TYR A 67 -12.77 19.99 18.45
C TYR A 67 -11.53 20.81 18.77
N TRP A 68 -10.87 21.30 17.73
CA TRP A 68 -9.71 22.16 17.81
C TRP A 68 -9.80 23.28 16.78
N ILE A 69 -9.51 24.52 17.18
CA ILE A 69 -9.45 25.68 16.30
C ILE A 69 -7.97 25.96 16.04
N SER A 70 -7.60 26.02 14.77
CA SER A 70 -6.25 26.40 14.33
C SER A 70 -5.77 27.71 14.97
N GLU A 71 -4.46 27.86 15.18
CA GLU A 71 -3.87 29.10 15.71
C GLU A 71 -4.17 30.33 14.82
N ALA A 72 -4.23 30.13 13.51
CA ALA A 72 -4.62 31.15 12.53
C ALA A 72 -6.14 31.42 12.51
N ARG A 73 -6.92 30.60 13.21
CA ARG A 73 -8.39 30.63 13.32
C ARG A 73 -9.09 30.62 11.96
N ASP A 74 -8.52 29.93 10.99
CA ASP A 74 -9.03 29.77 9.62
C ASP A 74 -9.53 28.35 9.31
N SER A 75 -9.39 27.43 10.28
CA SER A 75 -10.00 26.11 10.27
C SER A 75 -10.36 25.59 11.66
N VAL A 76 -11.36 24.71 11.68
CA VAL A 76 -11.77 23.89 12.83
C VAL A 76 -11.59 22.42 12.50
N GLU A 77 -10.85 21.70 13.32
CA GLU A 77 -10.75 20.25 13.33
C GLU A 77 -11.79 19.70 14.31
N ALA A 78 -12.49 18.63 13.95
CA ALA A 78 -13.38 17.91 14.82
C ALA A 78 -13.12 16.41 14.69
N GLY A 79 -13.17 15.67 15.79
CA GLY A 79 -12.97 14.24 15.77
C GLY A 79 -13.63 13.49 16.91
N VAL A 80 -13.58 12.17 16.80
CA VAL A 80 -14.03 11.22 17.82
C VAL A 80 -12.97 10.16 18.03
N ILE A 81 -12.65 9.89 19.29
CA ILE A 81 -11.77 8.81 19.75
C ILE A 81 -12.66 7.68 20.27
N PHE A 82 -12.42 6.45 19.82
CA PHE A 82 -13.22 5.27 20.16
C PHE A 82 -12.35 4.01 20.25
N THR A 83 -12.90 2.92 20.77
CA THR A 83 -12.18 1.65 20.98
C THR A 83 -12.46 0.62 19.90
N ASP A 84 -13.75 0.37 19.63
CA ASP A 84 -14.20 -0.76 18.82
C ASP A 84 -14.78 -0.33 17.47
N THR A 85 -16.04 0.13 17.47
CA THR A 85 -16.78 0.46 16.23
C THR A 85 -16.85 1.98 16.07
N PRO A 86 -16.59 2.53 14.87
CA PRO A 86 -16.66 3.96 14.64
C PRO A 86 -18.09 4.49 14.92
N PRO A 87 -18.26 5.48 15.83
CA PRO A 87 -19.57 6.01 16.16
C PRO A 87 -20.02 7.05 15.13
N VAL A 88 -20.23 6.60 13.88
CA VAL A 88 -20.47 7.47 12.71
C VAL A 88 -21.62 8.44 12.96
N GLU A 89 -22.80 7.95 13.32
CA GLU A 89 -23.99 8.80 13.54
C GLU A 89 -23.76 9.90 14.59
N ARG A 90 -23.06 9.59 15.69
CA ARG A 90 -22.76 10.58 16.74
C ARG A 90 -21.75 11.61 16.27
N PHE A 91 -20.73 11.16 15.55
CA PHE A 91 -19.77 12.06 14.95
C PHE A 91 -20.46 12.98 13.93
N GLU A 92 -21.46 12.47 13.19
CA GLU A 92 -22.30 13.28 12.31
C GLU A 92 -23.15 14.32 13.05
N GLU A 93 -23.75 13.97 14.19
CA GLU A 93 -24.48 14.91 15.04
C GLU A 93 -23.55 15.99 15.61
N PHE A 94 -22.36 15.59 16.03
CA PHE A 94 -21.35 16.49 16.59
C PHE A 94 -20.84 17.48 15.54
N ARG A 95 -20.43 17.01 14.36
CA ARG A 95 -19.99 17.87 13.25
C ARG A 95 -21.12 18.78 12.74
N SER A 96 -22.37 18.30 12.75
CA SER A 96 -23.54 19.11 12.39
C SER A 96 -23.80 20.23 13.41
N SER A 97 -23.58 19.95 14.69
CA SER A 97 -23.67 20.96 15.75
C SER A 97 -22.64 22.07 15.57
N ILE A 98 -21.40 21.72 15.25
CA ILE A 98 -20.33 22.68 14.95
C ILE A 98 -20.65 23.49 13.67
N ALA A 99 -20.98 22.79 12.58
CA ALA A 99 -21.32 23.39 11.28
C ALA A 99 -22.45 24.43 11.39
N SER A 100 -23.46 24.14 12.21
CA SER A 100 -24.62 25.01 12.39
C SER A 100 -24.32 26.31 13.17
N VAL A 101 -23.26 26.35 13.98
CA VAL A 101 -22.82 27.58 14.66
C VAL A 101 -21.92 28.41 13.75
N LEU A 102 -21.06 27.74 12.98
CA LEU A 102 -20.08 28.39 12.11
C LEU A 102 -20.63 28.72 10.70
N ASP A 103 -21.87 28.33 10.41
CA ASP A 103 -22.55 28.49 9.11
C ASP A 103 -21.72 27.92 7.94
N ALA A 104 -21.08 26.77 8.15
CA ALA A 104 -20.24 26.11 7.17
C ALA A 104 -20.38 24.59 7.26
N TRP A 105 -20.67 23.95 6.12
CA TRP A 105 -21.08 22.53 6.07
C TRP A 105 -20.10 21.63 5.30
N ARG A 106 -19.08 22.22 4.67
CA ARG A 106 -18.13 21.48 3.83
C ARG A 106 -16.98 20.94 4.67
N TRP A 107 -17.22 19.81 5.29
CA TRP A 107 -16.19 19.02 5.97
C TRP A 107 -15.32 18.30 4.95
N THR A 108 -14.02 18.25 5.23
CA THR A 108 -13.07 17.41 4.50
C THR A 108 -12.49 16.40 5.48
N PRO A 109 -12.50 15.09 5.18
CA PRO A 109 -11.84 14.12 6.02
C PRO A 109 -10.38 14.50 6.17
N LEU A 110 -9.95 14.66 7.41
CA LEU A 110 -8.56 14.90 7.73
C LEU A 110 -7.92 13.52 7.83
N SER A 111 -7.76 12.83 6.71
CA SER A 111 -6.94 11.63 6.70
C SER A 111 -5.56 11.98 7.25
N VAL A 112 -4.88 11.04 7.90
CA VAL A 112 -3.43 11.11 8.18
C VAL A 112 -2.62 11.05 6.88
N LEU A 113 -3.15 11.59 5.77
CA LEU A 113 -2.37 11.91 4.61
C LEU A 113 -1.42 13.01 5.03
N SER A 114 -0.26 12.56 5.51
CA SER A 114 0.87 13.38 5.85
C SER A 114 1.05 14.37 4.71
N ARG A 115 1.47 15.59 5.03
CA ARG A 115 1.78 16.62 4.02
C ARG A 115 2.74 16.10 2.93
N ARG A 116 3.45 15.01 3.23
CA ARG A 116 4.44 14.28 2.44
C ARG A 116 3.80 13.33 1.42
N PHE A 117 2.59 12.81 1.64
CA PHE A 117 1.91 11.98 0.63
C PHE A 117 1.49 12.75 -0.63
N ARG A 118 1.37 14.08 -0.59
CA ARG A 118 1.22 14.86 -1.84
C ARG A 118 2.41 14.66 -2.77
N LEU A 119 3.62 14.54 -2.23
CA LEU A 119 4.83 14.27 -3.02
C LEU A 119 4.74 12.88 -3.65
N VAL A 120 4.33 11.87 -2.88
CA VAL A 120 4.09 10.51 -3.41
C VAL A 120 3.05 10.55 -4.53
N ALA A 121 1.92 11.24 -4.34
CA ALA A 121 0.87 11.32 -5.35
C ALA A 121 1.31 12.06 -6.64
N GLU A 122 2.26 12.99 -6.54
CA GLU A 122 2.85 13.71 -7.67
C GLU A 122 3.92 12.89 -8.42
N GLU A 123 4.68 12.06 -7.71
CA GLU A 123 5.77 11.23 -8.27
C GLU A 123 5.34 9.81 -8.67
N SER A 124 4.14 9.36 -8.28
CA SER A 124 3.65 7.99 -8.53
C SER A 124 2.45 7.96 -9.47
N ASP A 125 2.34 6.86 -10.20
CA ASP A 125 1.21 6.60 -11.09
C ASP A 125 0.07 5.87 -10.36
N PRO A 126 -1.19 6.07 -10.78
CA PRO A 126 -2.28 5.22 -10.34
C PRO A 126 -2.00 3.75 -10.67
N PHE A 127 -2.31 2.84 -9.75
CA PHE A 127 -2.10 1.42 -9.96
C PHE A 127 -3.04 0.89 -11.06
N PRO A 128 -2.53 0.34 -12.18
CA PRO A 128 -3.36 -0.03 -13.31
C PRO A 128 -3.93 -1.45 -13.11
N VAL A 129 -5.11 -1.56 -12.49
CA VAL A 129 -5.80 -2.84 -12.44
C VAL A 129 -6.69 -2.99 -13.68
N ALA A 130 -6.21 -3.72 -14.69
CA ALA A 130 -7.08 -4.20 -15.75
C ALA A 130 -7.76 -5.51 -15.34
N LYS A 131 -9.04 -5.69 -15.71
CA LYS A 131 -9.79 -6.93 -15.48
C LYS A 131 -8.99 -8.13 -16.01
N GLY A 132 -8.76 -9.13 -15.16
CA GLY A 132 -8.03 -10.36 -15.49
C GLY A 132 -6.53 -10.37 -15.18
N GLN A 133 -5.89 -9.22 -14.91
CA GLN A 133 -4.46 -9.19 -14.58
C GLN A 133 -4.15 -9.81 -13.21
N LEU A 134 -5.01 -9.58 -12.21
CA LEU A 134 -4.85 -10.18 -10.88
C LEU A 134 -4.95 -11.71 -10.94
N GLU A 135 -5.93 -12.24 -11.67
CA GLU A 135 -6.06 -13.69 -11.85
C GLU A 135 -4.89 -14.31 -12.62
N ALA A 136 -4.35 -13.58 -13.59
CA ALA A 136 -3.17 -14.03 -14.33
C ALA A 136 -1.92 -14.03 -13.44
N ALA A 137 -1.77 -13.03 -12.55
CA ALA A 137 -0.68 -12.98 -11.58
C ALA A 137 -0.73 -14.14 -10.57
N LYS A 138 -1.92 -14.63 -10.19
CA LYS A 138 -2.05 -15.81 -9.31
C LYS A 138 -1.36 -17.05 -9.83
N VAL A 139 -1.46 -17.33 -11.14
CA VAL A 139 -0.83 -18.50 -11.76
C VAL A 139 0.70 -18.42 -11.65
N LEU A 140 1.24 -17.19 -11.61
CA LEU A 140 2.65 -16.92 -11.45
C LEU A 140 3.13 -17.05 -9.99
N THR A 141 2.26 -17.41 -9.04
CA THR A 141 2.72 -17.83 -7.69
C THR A 141 3.56 -19.12 -7.76
N ALA A 142 3.27 -20.00 -8.72
CA ALA A 142 4.06 -21.20 -8.98
C ALA A 142 5.40 -20.84 -9.66
N PRO A 143 6.56 -21.25 -9.10
CA PRO A 143 7.87 -20.91 -9.67
C PRO A 143 8.08 -21.50 -11.08
N GLU A 144 7.51 -22.67 -11.37
CA GLU A 144 7.60 -23.33 -12.67
C GLU A 144 6.91 -22.50 -13.77
N CYS A 145 5.74 -21.92 -13.47
CA CYS A 145 5.03 -21.02 -14.37
C CYS A 145 5.85 -19.75 -14.68
N ARG A 146 6.54 -19.20 -13.67
CA ARG A 146 7.41 -18.02 -13.85
C ARG A 146 8.64 -18.34 -14.69
N GLU A 147 9.30 -19.46 -14.41
CA GLU A 147 10.47 -19.88 -15.19
C GLU A 147 10.09 -20.08 -16.66
N LEU A 148 8.99 -20.80 -16.91
CA LEU A 148 8.48 -21.05 -18.26
C LEU A 148 8.12 -19.75 -18.98
N LEU A 149 7.30 -18.88 -18.35
CA LEU A 149 6.89 -17.62 -18.95
C LEU A 149 8.10 -16.72 -19.25
N GLY A 150 9.05 -16.61 -18.31
CA GLY A 150 10.26 -15.80 -18.50
C GLY A 150 11.13 -16.31 -19.66
N ARG A 151 11.27 -17.63 -19.82
CA ARG A 151 12.04 -18.20 -20.94
C ARG A 151 11.35 -18.03 -22.29
N VAL A 152 10.03 -18.20 -22.33
CA VAL A 152 9.23 -17.99 -23.55
C VAL A 152 9.17 -16.51 -23.93
N ALA A 153 9.15 -15.61 -22.94
CA ALA A 153 9.23 -14.16 -23.17
C ALA A 153 10.59 -13.75 -23.77
N ALA A 154 11.69 -14.32 -23.26
CA ALA A 154 13.03 -14.06 -23.77
C ALA A 154 13.27 -14.66 -25.18
N ASN A 155 12.68 -15.83 -25.45
CA ASN A 155 12.80 -16.53 -26.74
C ASN A 155 11.42 -16.92 -27.27
N PRO A 156 10.70 -16.02 -27.97
CA PRO A 156 9.41 -16.35 -28.57
C PRO A 156 9.53 -17.48 -29.59
N GLY A 157 8.62 -18.45 -29.54
CA GLY A 157 8.69 -19.66 -30.38
C GLY A 157 9.54 -20.77 -29.77
N LEU A 158 9.64 -20.82 -28.44
CA LEU A 158 10.29 -21.91 -27.73
C LEU A 158 9.43 -23.18 -27.81
N MET A 159 10.05 -24.30 -28.15
CA MET A 159 9.41 -25.61 -28.10
C MET A 159 9.38 -26.14 -26.68
N LEU A 160 8.25 -26.71 -26.25
CA LEU A 160 8.10 -27.30 -24.94
C LEU A 160 9.10 -28.44 -24.71
N SER A 161 9.33 -29.29 -25.72
CA SER A 161 10.31 -30.38 -25.58
C SER A 161 11.75 -29.88 -25.39
N ASN A 162 12.11 -28.72 -25.98
CA ASN A 162 13.44 -28.12 -25.81
C ASN A 162 13.61 -27.48 -24.42
N PHE A 163 12.52 -27.01 -23.81
CA PHE A 163 12.54 -26.41 -22.48
C PHE A 163 12.50 -27.46 -21.37
N ALA A 164 11.51 -28.34 -21.41
CA ALA A 164 11.20 -29.28 -20.33
C ALA A 164 11.93 -30.63 -20.46
N GLY A 165 12.41 -30.98 -21.66
CA GLY A 165 13.04 -32.28 -21.92
C GLY A 165 12.15 -33.44 -21.49
N ASP A 166 12.66 -34.29 -20.60
CA ASP A 166 11.94 -35.45 -20.07
C ASP A 166 10.75 -35.07 -19.16
N ARG A 167 10.66 -33.81 -18.69
CA ARG A 167 9.55 -33.30 -17.85
C ARG A 167 8.42 -32.67 -18.68
N ALA A 168 8.37 -32.90 -19.99
CA ALA A 168 7.39 -32.26 -20.86
C ALA A 168 5.93 -32.52 -20.46
N GLU A 169 5.60 -33.69 -19.94
CA GLU A 169 4.25 -34.02 -19.45
C GLU A 169 3.87 -33.21 -18.21
N GLU A 170 4.81 -33.01 -17.29
CA GLU A 170 4.60 -32.19 -16.09
C GLU A 170 4.39 -30.72 -16.46
N TYR A 171 5.21 -30.20 -17.38
CA TYR A 171 5.09 -28.82 -17.85
C TYR A 171 3.86 -28.57 -18.73
N ALA A 172 3.25 -29.60 -19.30
CA ALA A 172 2.01 -29.43 -20.06
C ALA A 172 0.89 -28.84 -19.21
N GLY A 173 0.75 -29.25 -17.94
CA GLY A 173 -0.23 -28.69 -17.03
C GLY A 173 0.02 -27.21 -16.69
N PHE A 174 1.29 -26.81 -16.56
CA PHE A 174 1.65 -25.40 -16.38
C PHE A 174 1.38 -24.57 -17.64
N VAL A 175 1.63 -25.13 -18.82
CA VAL A 175 1.29 -24.49 -20.10
C VAL A 175 -0.21 -24.27 -20.20
N ASP A 176 -1.04 -25.26 -19.87
CA ASP A 176 -2.51 -25.12 -19.89
C ASP A 176 -2.95 -23.97 -18.97
N GLY A 177 -2.45 -23.91 -17.73
CA GLY A 177 -2.77 -22.81 -16.80
C GLY A 177 -2.35 -21.42 -17.30
N LEU A 178 -1.21 -21.32 -18.00
CA LEU A 178 -0.75 -20.06 -18.60
C LEU A 178 -1.57 -19.67 -19.85
N VAL A 179 -1.96 -20.63 -20.68
CA VAL A 179 -2.82 -20.40 -21.86
C VAL A 179 -4.22 -19.97 -21.44
N ASP A 180 -4.80 -20.64 -20.43
CA ASP A 180 -6.14 -20.34 -19.91
C ASP A 180 -6.25 -18.92 -19.34
N LYS A 181 -5.16 -18.40 -18.76
CA LYS A 181 -5.07 -17.01 -18.28
C LYS A 181 -4.60 -16.02 -19.34
N GLY A 182 -4.46 -16.45 -20.59
CA GLY A 182 -4.06 -15.60 -21.71
C GLY A 182 -2.64 -15.07 -21.59
N LEU A 183 -1.75 -15.77 -20.89
CA LEU A 183 -0.33 -15.42 -20.74
C LEU A 183 0.51 -15.99 -21.89
N LEU A 184 0.13 -17.16 -22.39
CA LEU A 184 0.78 -17.81 -23.51
C LEU A 184 -0.23 -18.13 -24.62
N GLU A 185 0.27 -18.09 -25.84
CA GLU A 185 -0.31 -18.73 -27.00
C GLU A 185 0.43 -20.05 -27.25
N ARG A 186 -0.34 -21.09 -27.59
CA ARG A 186 0.19 -22.42 -27.90
C ARG A 186 -0.21 -22.81 -29.32
N GLU A 187 0.79 -23.18 -30.12
CA GLU A 187 0.62 -23.81 -31.43
C GLU A 187 1.22 -25.23 -31.38
N PHE A 188 0.79 -26.10 -32.28
CA PHE A 188 1.28 -27.47 -32.39
C PHE A 188 2.05 -27.65 -33.68
N GLU A 189 3.34 -27.96 -33.57
CA GLU A 189 4.19 -28.30 -34.71
C GLU A 189 4.35 -29.81 -34.85
N VAL A 190 4.15 -30.30 -36.07
CA VAL A 190 4.24 -31.71 -36.41
C VAL A 190 5.52 -31.96 -37.17
N PHE A 191 6.32 -32.90 -36.68
CA PHE A 191 7.59 -33.34 -37.26
C PHE A 191 7.49 -34.79 -37.71
N ASP A 192 8.01 -35.06 -38.90
CA ASP A 192 8.15 -36.43 -39.40
C ASP A 192 9.05 -37.24 -38.46
N ARG A 193 8.58 -38.38 -37.97
CA ARG A 193 9.25 -39.18 -36.94
C ARG A 193 10.56 -39.80 -37.42
N ASP A 194 10.66 -40.10 -38.72
CA ASP A 194 11.81 -40.78 -39.29
C ASP A 194 12.90 -39.77 -39.73
N THR A 195 12.50 -38.60 -40.25
CA THR A 195 13.42 -37.59 -40.78
C THR A 195 13.58 -36.33 -39.92
N ASN A 196 12.75 -36.19 -38.88
CA ASN A 196 12.66 -35.02 -37.99
C ASN A 196 12.50 -33.69 -38.72
N ARG A 197 11.84 -33.72 -39.90
CA ARG A 197 11.51 -32.54 -40.70
C ARG A 197 10.15 -31.99 -40.30
N GLU A 198 10.03 -30.67 -40.23
CA GLU A 198 8.75 -30.00 -40.02
C GLU A 198 7.79 -30.33 -41.17
N LEU A 199 6.58 -30.76 -40.83
CA LEU A 199 5.52 -31.12 -41.76
C LEU A 199 4.46 -30.02 -41.85
N ALA A 200 3.96 -29.59 -40.70
CA ALA A 200 2.87 -28.64 -40.60
C ALA A 200 2.79 -28.01 -39.20
N ARG A 201 2.09 -26.88 -39.11
CA ARG A 201 1.76 -26.18 -37.86
C ARG A 201 0.25 -25.98 -37.73
N PHE A 202 -0.28 -26.20 -36.53
CA PHE A 202 -1.70 -26.07 -36.22
C PHE A 202 -1.92 -25.10 -35.05
N PRO A 203 -2.97 -24.26 -35.10
CA PRO A 203 -3.26 -23.30 -34.04
C PRO A 203 -3.83 -23.96 -32.77
N THR A 204 -4.49 -25.11 -32.90
CA THR A 204 -5.06 -25.86 -31.77
C THR A 204 -4.88 -27.36 -31.98
N PHE A 205 -4.97 -28.13 -30.89
CA PHE A 205 -4.91 -29.59 -30.96
C PHE A 205 -6.13 -30.17 -31.70
N GLU A 206 -7.29 -29.55 -31.55
CA GLU A 206 -8.52 -29.94 -32.28
C GLU A 206 -8.34 -29.80 -33.79
N ALA A 207 -7.73 -28.71 -34.26
CA ALA A 207 -7.45 -28.52 -35.69
C ALA A 207 -6.49 -29.58 -36.23
N LEU A 208 -5.52 -30.01 -35.42
CA LEU A 208 -4.62 -31.12 -35.75
C LEU A 208 -5.40 -32.44 -35.86
N GLN A 209 -6.28 -32.74 -34.90
CA GLN A 209 -7.11 -33.93 -34.94
C GLN A 209 -8.05 -33.96 -36.14
N GLU A 210 -8.73 -32.85 -36.44
CA GLU A 210 -9.60 -32.74 -37.61
C GLU A 210 -8.82 -33.00 -38.91
N ALA A 211 -7.60 -32.49 -39.03
CA ALA A 211 -6.74 -32.77 -40.17
C ALA A 211 -6.33 -34.26 -40.22
N ALA A 212 -6.07 -34.90 -39.08
CA ALA A 212 -5.79 -36.33 -39.04
C ALA A 212 -7.01 -37.17 -39.48
N GLU A 213 -8.22 -36.80 -39.05
CA GLU A 213 -9.49 -37.44 -39.43
C GLU A 213 -9.79 -37.30 -40.92
N ARG A 214 -9.44 -36.16 -41.51
CA ARG A 214 -9.51 -35.92 -42.97
C ARG A 214 -8.46 -36.70 -43.76
N GLY A 215 -7.57 -37.45 -43.08
CA GLY A 215 -6.63 -38.37 -43.68
C GLY A 215 -5.31 -37.73 -44.12
N PHE A 216 -4.93 -36.58 -43.57
CA PHE A 216 -3.62 -35.98 -43.85
C PHE A 216 -2.48 -36.89 -43.36
N ARG A 217 -1.46 -37.08 -44.21
CA ARG A 217 -0.34 -37.99 -43.98
C ARG A 217 1.00 -37.32 -44.26
N SER A 218 2.06 -37.78 -43.61
CA SER A 218 3.43 -37.36 -43.92
C SER A 218 3.81 -37.79 -45.34
N PRO A 219 4.38 -36.91 -46.17
CA PRO A 219 4.88 -37.27 -47.49
C PRO A 219 6.14 -38.14 -47.45
N PHE A 220 6.80 -38.27 -46.28
CA PHE A 220 8.05 -39.03 -46.14
C PHE A 220 7.83 -40.42 -45.54
N SER A 221 7.03 -40.52 -44.47
CA SER A 221 6.77 -41.78 -43.76
C SER A 221 5.43 -42.44 -44.17
N ASN A 222 4.53 -41.69 -44.83
CA ASN A 222 3.15 -42.07 -45.15
C ASN A 222 2.26 -42.39 -43.92
N ARG A 223 2.71 -42.06 -42.70
CA ARG A 223 1.91 -42.15 -41.47
C ARG A 223 0.91 -41.01 -41.38
N LEU A 224 -0.12 -41.17 -40.56
CA LEU A 224 -1.06 -40.07 -40.29
C LEU A 224 -0.34 -38.96 -39.52
N ILE A 225 -0.70 -37.70 -39.75
CA ILE A 225 -0.07 -36.57 -39.03
C ILE A 225 -0.26 -36.64 -37.50
N SER A 226 -1.26 -37.36 -37.00
CA SER A 226 -1.46 -37.62 -35.57
C SER A 226 -0.54 -38.69 -34.99
N GLU A 227 0.07 -39.53 -35.84
CA GLU A 227 1.04 -40.57 -35.46
C GLU A 227 2.50 -40.07 -35.53
N GLU A 228 2.68 -38.87 -36.06
CA GLU A 228 3.97 -38.19 -36.16
C GLU A 228 4.37 -37.56 -34.82
N ARG A 229 5.60 -37.04 -34.75
CA ARG A 229 6.08 -36.37 -33.53
C ARG A 229 5.43 -34.99 -33.44
N ILE A 230 4.61 -34.76 -32.42
CA ILE A 230 3.96 -33.48 -32.15
C ILE A 230 4.71 -32.78 -31.03
N ASP A 231 5.02 -31.49 -31.22
CA ASP A 231 5.60 -30.62 -30.19
C ASP A 231 4.75 -29.36 -30.02
N GLN A 232 4.87 -28.72 -28.85
CA GLN A 232 4.13 -27.50 -28.53
C GLN A 232 5.06 -26.30 -28.70
N LEU A 233 4.71 -25.41 -29.62
CA LEU A 233 5.38 -24.13 -29.82
C LEU A 233 4.70 -23.07 -28.96
N LEU A 234 5.47 -22.41 -28.10
CA LEU A 234 4.96 -21.43 -27.15
C LEU A 234 5.34 -20.00 -27.55
N ARG A 235 4.37 -19.09 -27.47
CA ARG A 235 4.60 -17.65 -27.65
C ARG A 235 3.97 -16.86 -26.51
N PRO A 236 4.61 -15.77 -26.06
CA PRO A 236 4.04 -14.91 -25.03
C PRO A 236 3.02 -13.95 -25.66
N THR A 237 1.86 -13.81 -25.01
CA THR A 237 0.88 -12.77 -25.37
C THR A 237 1.39 -11.39 -24.92
N PRO A 238 0.78 -10.26 -25.33
CA PRO A 238 1.15 -8.94 -24.79
C PRO A 238 1.07 -8.87 -23.26
N LEU A 239 0.05 -9.49 -22.65
CA LEU A 239 -0.11 -9.56 -21.20
C LEU A 239 0.95 -10.49 -20.58
N GLY A 240 1.25 -11.62 -21.21
CA GLY A 240 2.34 -12.52 -20.81
C GLY A 240 3.71 -11.85 -20.84
N LYS A 241 4.04 -11.11 -21.90
CA LYS A 241 5.28 -10.31 -21.97
C LYS A 241 5.36 -9.30 -20.84
N ARG A 242 4.25 -8.61 -20.56
CA ARG A 242 4.17 -7.64 -19.47
C ARG A 242 4.44 -8.30 -18.11
N LEU A 243 3.74 -9.40 -17.79
CA LEU A 243 3.92 -10.10 -16.52
C LEU A 243 5.21 -10.93 -16.41
N ALA A 244 5.90 -11.16 -17.54
CA ALA A 244 7.23 -11.76 -17.54
C ALA A 244 8.31 -10.80 -17.01
N HIS A 245 8.06 -9.48 -17.00
CA HIS A 245 8.93 -8.55 -16.30
C HIS A 245 8.96 -8.86 -14.81
N ARG A 246 10.16 -8.73 -14.22
CA ARG A 246 10.41 -9.08 -12.82
C ARG A 246 9.50 -8.29 -11.89
N ASN A 247 9.11 -8.91 -10.78
CA ASN A 247 8.35 -8.31 -9.66
C ASN A 247 6.93 -7.81 -9.97
N LEU A 248 6.56 -7.60 -11.24
CA LEU A 248 5.24 -7.06 -11.58
C LEU A 248 4.11 -8.00 -11.15
N TRP A 249 4.28 -9.31 -11.38
CA TRP A 249 3.33 -10.31 -10.91
C TRP A 249 3.18 -10.27 -9.38
N LEU A 250 4.28 -10.08 -8.65
CA LEU A 250 4.29 -10.05 -7.20
C LEU A 250 3.64 -8.77 -6.66
N ALA A 251 3.84 -7.64 -7.33
CA ALA A 251 3.15 -6.38 -7.02
C ALA A 251 1.63 -6.50 -7.23
N LEU A 252 1.20 -7.21 -8.29
CA LEU A 252 -0.22 -7.52 -8.52
C LEU A 252 -0.78 -8.46 -7.45
N SER A 253 -0.03 -9.50 -7.07
CA SER A 253 -0.43 -10.39 -5.96
C SER A 253 -0.51 -9.65 -4.62
N LEU A 254 0.40 -8.70 -4.37
CA LEU A 254 0.36 -7.84 -3.19
C LEU A 254 -0.87 -6.92 -3.22
N ALA A 255 -1.16 -6.28 -4.35
CA ALA A 255 -2.35 -5.44 -4.51
C ALA A 255 -3.65 -6.22 -4.24
N GLU A 256 -3.72 -7.46 -4.71
CA GLU A 256 -4.84 -8.35 -4.40
C GLU A 256 -4.90 -8.71 -2.91
N ALA A 257 -3.77 -9.01 -2.27
CA ALA A 257 -3.72 -9.26 -0.83
C ALA A 257 -4.21 -8.04 -0.04
N LEU A 258 -3.78 -6.83 -0.41
CA LEU A 258 -4.25 -5.58 0.17
C LEU A 258 -5.77 -5.38 -0.04
N SER A 259 -6.30 -5.73 -1.21
CA SER A 259 -7.73 -5.66 -1.47
C SER A 259 -8.56 -6.55 -0.55
N HIS A 260 -8.06 -7.75 -0.20
CA HIS A 260 -8.73 -8.63 0.77
C HIS A 260 -8.75 -8.03 2.18
N HIS A 261 -7.83 -7.11 2.49
CA HIS A 261 -7.79 -6.35 3.73
C HIS A 261 -8.50 -4.99 3.66
N GLY A 262 -9.33 -4.77 2.63
CA GLY A 262 -10.17 -3.56 2.53
C GLY A 262 -9.50 -2.35 1.88
N VAL A 263 -8.26 -2.48 1.40
CA VAL A 263 -7.60 -1.42 0.64
C VAL A 263 -8.24 -1.31 -0.74
N SER A 264 -8.72 -0.11 -1.09
CA SER A 264 -9.33 0.12 -2.40
C SER A 264 -8.25 0.20 -3.48
N GLU A 265 -8.51 -0.37 -4.67
CA GLU A 265 -7.61 -0.20 -5.83
C GLU A 265 -7.35 1.29 -6.15
N LYS A 266 -8.34 2.17 -5.89
CA LYS A 266 -8.20 3.61 -6.11
C LYS A 266 -7.24 4.29 -5.12
N SER A 267 -6.96 3.64 -4.00
CA SER A 267 -6.01 4.11 -2.99
C SER A 267 -4.63 3.50 -3.15
N LEU A 268 -4.41 2.70 -4.20
CA LEU A 268 -3.11 2.17 -4.59
C LEU A 268 -2.45 3.05 -5.64
N ARG A 269 -1.15 3.28 -5.45
CA ARG A 269 -0.27 3.93 -6.42
C ARG A 269 1.03 3.17 -6.53
N TRP A 270 1.76 3.35 -7.62
CA TRP A 270 3.03 2.67 -7.80
C TRP A 270 4.08 3.55 -8.47
N THR A 271 5.33 3.17 -8.29
CA THR A 271 6.47 3.66 -9.06
C THR A 271 7.26 2.45 -9.54
N LEU A 272 7.62 2.48 -10.81
CA LEU A 272 8.35 1.42 -11.49
C LEU A 272 9.75 1.93 -11.83
N GLU A 273 10.79 1.22 -11.40
CA GLU A 273 12.11 1.44 -11.99
C GLU A 273 12.13 0.94 -13.44
N SER A 274 12.93 1.57 -14.30
CA SER A 274 12.95 1.34 -15.76
C SER A 274 13.24 -0.10 -16.20
N ASP A 275 13.79 -0.93 -15.31
CA ASP A 275 14.08 -2.35 -15.56
C ASP A 275 13.19 -3.32 -14.76
N TYR A 276 12.17 -2.79 -14.07
CA TYR A 276 11.28 -3.53 -13.17
C TYR A 276 12.02 -4.32 -12.07
N GLN A 277 13.29 -3.98 -11.77
CA GLN A 277 14.03 -4.65 -10.69
C GLN A 277 13.48 -4.33 -9.31
N THR A 278 12.80 -3.20 -9.20
CA THR A 278 12.11 -2.76 -8.00
C THR A 278 10.77 -2.15 -8.40
N VAL A 279 9.72 -2.58 -7.70
CA VAL A 279 8.38 -2.01 -7.82
C VAL A 279 7.98 -1.51 -6.44
N ASP A 280 7.83 -0.20 -6.32
CA ASP A 280 7.34 0.41 -5.09
C ASP A 280 5.83 0.62 -5.23
N LEU A 281 5.07 0.06 -4.29
CA LEU A 281 3.62 0.17 -4.20
C LEU A 281 3.28 0.97 -2.95
N PHE A 282 2.45 2.00 -3.10
CA PHE A 282 1.95 2.82 -2.02
C PHE A 282 0.47 2.55 -1.82
N ALA A 283 0.06 2.34 -0.58
CA ALA A 283 -1.33 2.13 -0.22
C ALA A 283 -1.77 3.16 0.81
N ILE A 284 -2.91 3.79 0.57
CA ILE A 284 -3.61 4.59 1.57
C ILE A 284 -4.72 3.74 2.14
N TYR A 285 -4.67 3.50 3.44
CA TYR A 285 -5.68 2.72 4.14
C TYR A 285 -5.92 3.29 5.53
N GLU A 286 -7.19 3.53 5.86
CA GLU A 286 -7.62 4.14 7.14
C GLU A 286 -6.90 5.45 7.50
N GLY A 287 -6.45 6.19 6.49
CA GLY A 287 -5.74 7.45 6.66
C GLY A 287 -4.23 7.29 6.81
N SER A 288 -3.71 6.08 7.05
CA SER A 288 -2.27 5.78 7.07
C SER A 288 -1.75 5.49 5.66
N VAL A 289 -0.46 5.78 5.47
CA VAL A 289 0.31 5.57 4.25
C VAL A 289 1.27 4.42 4.47
N PHE A 290 1.10 3.38 3.67
CA PHE A 290 1.99 2.23 3.64
C PHE A 290 2.82 2.24 2.36
N MET A 291 4.12 2.00 2.50
CA MET A 291 5.03 1.77 1.38
C MET A 291 5.39 0.28 1.32
N PHE A 292 5.39 -0.28 0.12
CA PHE A 292 5.82 -1.65 -0.13
C PHE A 292 6.84 -1.67 -1.25
N GLU A 293 8.05 -2.14 -0.98
CA GLU A 293 9.01 -2.43 -2.02
C GLU A 293 8.94 -3.91 -2.38
N VAL A 294 8.69 -4.24 -3.63
CA VAL A 294 8.48 -5.62 -4.07
C VAL A 294 9.68 -6.12 -4.85
N GLN A 295 10.21 -7.27 -4.43
CA GLN A 295 11.33 -7.93 -5.06
C GLN A 295 11.23 -9.46 -4.99
N GLU A 296 11.29 -10.14 -6.13
CA GLU A 296 11.28 -11.59 -6.23
C GLU A 296 12.62 -12.22 -5.82
N ALA A 297 13.73 -11.54 -6.09
CA ALA A 297 15.07 -12.00 -5.75
C ALA A 297 15.37 -11.84 -4.26
N GLU A 298 16.30 -12.63 -3.75
CA GLU A 298 16.77 -12.56 -2.36
C GLU A 298 17.20 -11.13 -1.98
N VAL A 299 16.80 -10.71 -0.79
CA VAL A 299 17.10 -9.39 -0.26
C VAL A 299 18.51 -9.39 0.32
N THR A 300 19.40 -8.63 -0.31
CA THR A 300 20.75 -8.40 0.21
C THR A 300 20.78 -7.20 1.16
N PRO A 301 21.80 -7.08 2.04
CA PRO A 301 21.95 -5.93 2.93
C PRO A 301 22.01 -4.57 2.21
N ASP A 302 22.65 -4.52 1.03
CA ASP A 302 22.72 -3.29 0.21
C ASP A 302 21.32 -2.84 -0.23
N LYS A 303 20.49 -3.78 -0.67
CA LYS A 303 19.11 -3.48 -1.07
C LYS A 303 18.25 -3.06 0.12
N ALA A 304 18.40 -3.72 1.26
CA ALA A 304 17.75 -3.30 2.50
C ALA A 304 18.14 -1.87 2.90
N PHE A 305 19.41 -1.48 2.75
CA PHE A 305 19.86 -0.11 3.02
C PHE A 305 19.27 0.92 2.04
N ARG A 306 19.16 0.58 0.75
CA ARG A 306 18.48 1.43 -0.24
C ARG A 306 16.99 1.59 0.05
N PHE A 307 16.33 0.51 0.43
CA PHE A 307 14.94 0.52 0.87
C PHE A 307 14.75 1.45 2.09
N VAL A 308 15.59 1.32 3.12
CA VAL A 308 15.58 2.22 4.30
C VAL A 308 15.74 3.68 3.87
N SER A 309 16.62 3.95 2.91
CA SER A 309 16.85 5.30 2.40
C SER A 309 15.62 5.87 1.66
N ARG A 310 14.89 5.03 0.90
CA ARG A 310 13.64 5.42 0.24
C ARG A 310 12.48 5.59 1.22
N ALA A 311 12.31 4.67 2.18
CA ALA A 311 11.35 4.83 3.26
C ALA A 311 11.62 6.14 4.04
N SER A 312 12.90 6.51 4.21
CA SER A 312 13.28 7.77 4.84
C SER A 312 13.00 9.01 3.99
N TYR A 313 12.96 8.87 2.66
CA TYR A 313 12.64 9.97 1.76
C TYR A 313 11.13 10.23 1.71
N TYR A 314 10.33 9.15 1.63
CA TYR A 314 8.88 9.23 1.56
C TYR A 314 8.20 9.40 2.93
N GLU A 315 8.86 8.94 4.00
CA GLU A 315 8.39 8.99 5.39
C GLU A 315 6.95 8.45 5.54
N PRO A 316 6.69 7.18 5.14
CA PRO A 316 5.39 6.53 5.32
C PRO A 316 5.15 6.19 6.80
N ASP A 317 3.92 5.86 7.16
CA ASP A 317 3.56 5.39 8.51
C ASP A 317 4.11 3.99 8.79
N ALA A 318 4.29 3.18 7.74
CA ALA A 318 5.17 2.00 7.77
C ALA A 318 5.66 1.65 6.36
N ALA A 319 6.80 0.97 6.31
CA ALA A 319 7.33 0.45 5.06
C ALA A 319 7.66 -1.04 5.16
N PHE A 320 7.29 -1.78 4.12
CA PHE A 320 7.49 -3.21 4.04
C PHE A 320 8.32 -3.59 2.81
N LEU A 321 9.33 -4.42 3.02
CA LEU A 321 10.07 -5.04 1.93
C LEU A 321 9.48 -6.43 1.68
N VAL A 322 8.98 -6.69 0.48
CA VAL A 322 8.23 -7.91 0.14
C VAL A 322 9.07 -8.78 -0.77
N SER A 323 9.43 -9.97 -0.29
CA SER A 323 10.20 -10.95 -1.07
C SER A 323 9.85 -12.39 -0.70
N PRO A 324 9.43 -13.25 -1.66
CA PRO A 324 9.06 -14.63 -1.38
C PRO A 324 10.26 -15.52 -1.03
N LEU A 325 11.50 -15.07 -1.26
CA LEU A 325 12.71 -15.82 -0.94
C LEU A 325 13.21 -15.52 0.47
N THR A 326 13.30 -16.57 1.28
CA THR A 326 13.75 -16.55 2.68
C THR A 326 15.27 -16.68 2.76
N GLY A 327 15.99 -15.57 2.62
CA GLY A 327 17.47 -15.52 2.74
C GLY A 327 18.02 -14.29 3.48
N GLY A 328 17.16 -13.39 3.93
CA GLY A 328 17.53 -12.06 4.37
C GLY A 328 17.92 -11.90 5.85
N GLY A 329 18.51 -12.90 6.53
CA GLY A 329 18.82 -12.77 7.97
C GLY A 329 19.70 -11.53 8.31
N GLU A 330 20.64 -11.19 7.42
CA GLU A 330 21.44 -9.97 7.52
C GLU A 330 20.66 -8.71 7.10
N ALA A 331 19.79 -8.82 6.09
CA ALA A 331 18.92 -7.73 5.65
C ALA A 331 17.92 -7.33 6.75
N GLU A 332 17.32 -8.30 7.45
CA GLU A 332 16.47 -8.04 8.62
C GLU A 332 17.24 -7.34 9.74
N GLN A 333 18.52 -7.67 9.95
CA GLN A 333 19.34 -6.95 10.92
C GLN A 333 19.56 -5.50 10.50
N VAL A 334 19.69 -5.20 9.20
CA VAL A 334 19.75 -3.82 8.71
C VAL A 334 18.45 -3.08 9.02
N LEU A 335 17.29 -3.71 8.76
CA LEU A 335 15.98 -3.12 9.07
C LEU A 335 15.76 -2.93 10.58
N LYS A 336 16.21 -3.86 11.42
CA LYS A 336 16.07 -3.76 12.89
C LYS A 336 17.04 -2.76 13.52
N ARG A 337 18.21 -2.56 12.92
CA ARG A 337 19.23 -1.61 13.41
C ARG A 337 18.96 -0.17 12.99
N SER A 338 18.03 0.07 12.06
CA SER A 338 17.65 1.45 11.78
C SER A 338 16.89 2.02 12.98
N GLU A 339 17.53 2.93 13.72
CA GLU A 339 16.96 3.68 14.85
C GLU A 339 15.94 4.73 14.39
N ARG A 340 15.02 4.39 13.48
CA ARG A 340 14.11 5.35 12.87
C ARG A 340 12.67 5.18 13.34
N ASP A 341 11.95 6.30 13.31
CA ASP A 341 10.53 6.42 13.70
C ASP A 341 9.56 5.71 12.73
N VAL A 342 10.04 5.16 11.61
CA VAL A 342 9.19 4.42 10.66
C VAL A 342 9.34 2.92 10.92
N PRO A 343 8.26 2.19 11.24
CA PRO A 343 8.25 0.73 11.30
C PRO A 343 8.68 0.12 9.96
N LEU A 344 9.77 -0.64 9.97
CA LEU A 344 10.30 -1.35 8.81
C LEU A 344 10.24 -2.86 9.03
N ALA A 345 9.68 -3.61 8.07
CA ALA A 345 9.64 -5.07 8.17
C ALA A 345 9.82 -5.78 6.82
N LEU A 346 10.45 -6.96 6.87
CA LEU A 346 10.50 -7.89 5.74
C LEU A 346 9.25 -8.79 5.75
N ILE A 347 8.55 -8.88 4.63
CA ILE A 347 7.42 -9.78 4.41
C ILE A 347 7.86 -10.86 3.44
N SER A 348 7.99 -12.09 3.96
CA SER A 348 8.29 -13.27 3.14
C SER A 348 7.04 -14.01 2.68
N ASP A 349 5.95 -13.85 3.42
CA ASP A 349 4.66 -14.47 3.13
C ASP A 349 3.55 -13.41 3.20
N LEU A 350 2.85 -13.24 2.08
CA LEU A 350 1.73 -12.31 1.96
C LEU A 350 0.56 -12.65 2.88
N SER A 351 0.47 -13.90 3.38
CA SER A 351 -0.56 -14.27 4.37
C SER A 351 -0.44 -13.50 5.69
N THR A 352 0.78 -13.06 6.03
CA THR A 352 1.08 -12.28 7.26
C THR A 352 0.83 -10.78 7.12
N LEU A 353 0.44 -10.32 5.92
CA LEU A 353 0.27 -8.92 5.61
C LEU A 353 -0.81 -8.26 6.48
N GLY A 354 -1.95 -8.95 6.67
CA GLY A 354 -3.06 -8.44 7.47
C GLY A 354 -2.67 -8.16 8.91
N ASP A 355 -1.94 -9.08 9.55
CA ASP A 355 -1.49 -8.92 10.93
C ASP A 355 -0.57 -7.71 11.07
N LYS A 356 0.38 -7.55 10.14
CA LYS A 356 1.34 -6.42 10.14
C LYS A 356 0.68 -5.08 9.88
N ILE A 357 -0.25 -5.01 8.93
CA ILE A 357 -1.02 -3.78 8.69
C ILE A 357 -1.84 -3.43 9.93
N SER A 358 -2.49 -4.41 10.54
CA SER A 358 -3.31 -4.19 11.75
C SER A 358 -2.47 -3.69 12.92
N GLU A 359 -1.29 -4.29 13.14
CA GLU A 359 -0.32 -3.87 14.15
C GLU A 359 0.06 -2.39 13.97
N VAL A 360 0.50 -2.02 12.76
CA VAL A 360 0.87 -0.63 12.46
C VAL A 360 -0.32 0.32 12.61
N LEU A 361 -1.51 -0.04 12.12
CA LEU A 361 -2.70 0.80 12.28
C LEU A 361 -3.02 1.03 13.75
N THR A 362 -2.89 0.01 14.60
CA THR A 362 -3.11 0.18 16.04
C THR A 362 -2.07 1.09 16.69
N GLU A 363 -0.81 1.00 16.27
CA GLU A 363 0.29 1.82 16.76
C GLU A 363 0.16 3.28 16.28
N THR A 364 0.05 3.51 14.97
CA THR A 364 -0.15 4.85 14.38
C THR A 364 -1.41 5.52 14.93
N SER A 365 -2.48 4.75 15.13
CA SER A 365 -3.70 5.27 15.73
C SER A 365 -3.49 5.68 17.19
N TYR A 366 -2.78 4.87 17.97
CA TYR A 366 -2.45 5.20 19.36
C TYR A 366 -1.58 6.46 19.44
N GLU A 367 -0.56 6.58 18.61
CA GLU A 367 0.29 7.78 18.51
C GLU A 367 -0.51 9.03 18.11
N SER A 368 -1.38 8.90 17.10
CA SER A 368 -2.26 9.97 16.65
C SER A 368 -3.19 10.45 17.77
N VAL A 369 -3.76 9.51 18.53
CA VAL A 369 -4.58 9.86 19.70
C VAL A 369 -3.75 10.53 20.78
N GLN A 370 -2.55 10.03 21.10
CA GLN A 370 -1.66 10.69 22.05
C GLN A 370 -1.30 12.11 21.60
N GLU A 371 -0.97 12.33 20.33
CA GLU A 371 -0.67 13.65 19.78
C GLU A 371 -1.86 14.60 19.97
N ILE A 372 -3.08 14.13 19.66
CA ILE A 372 -4.31 14.92 19.85
C ILE A 372 -4.50 15.26 21.32
N LEU A 373 -4.39 14.30 22.23
CA LEU A 373 -4.62 14.51 23.67
C LEU A 373 -3.56 15.44 24.28
N ASN A 374 -2.30 15.31 23.85
CA ASN A 374 -1.21 16.18 24.29
C ASN A 374 -1.41 17.65 23.89
N ARG A 375 -2.21 17.95 22.85
CA ARG A 375 -2.59 19.34 22.52
C ARG A 375 -3.44 19.98 23.62
N PHE A 376 -4.12 19.18 24.42
CA PHE A 376 -4.96 19.64 25.53
C PHE A 376 -4.21 19.70 26.87
N ASP A 377 -3.02 19.09 27.00
CA ASP A 377 -2.21 19.13 28.22
C ASP A 377 -1.91 20.57 28.71
N PRO A 378 -1.62 21.57 27.87
CA PRO A 378 -1.44 22.94 28.36
C PRO A 378 -2.69 23.51 29.06
N MET A 379 -3.88 22.97 28.80
CA MET A 379 -5.15 23.39 29.40
C MET A 379 -5.42 22.75 30.76
N THR A 380 -4.70 21.66 31.12
CA THR A 380 -4.84 21.01 32.41
C THR A 380 -3.50 20.58 33.00
N ARG A 381 -3.27 20.74 34.30
CA ARG A 381 -2.08 20.18 34.98
C ARG A 381 -2.10 18.65 35.10
N ILE A 382 -3.05 18.00 34.45
CA ILE A 382 -3.29 16.56 34.51
C ILE A 382 -2.91 16.01 33.14
N ASP A 383 -2.22 14.87 33.12
CA ASP A 383 -1.93 14.10 31.92
C ASP A 383 -3.25 13.49 31.40
N ILE A 384 -3.87 14.16 30.44
CA ILE A 384 -5.16 13.74 29.88
C ILE A 384 -4.97 12.45 29.08
N ALA A 385 -3.86 12.35 28.34
CA ALA A 385 -3.54 11.18 27.53
C ALA A 385 -3.54 9.90 28.37
N ARG A 386 -2.89 9.93 29.54
CA ARG A 386 -2.84 8.80 30.47
C ARG A 386 -4.22 8.41 31.01
N LEU A 387 -5.03 9.38 31.43
CA LEU A 387 -6.36 9.11 32.01
C LEU A 387 -7.36 8.60 30.97
N VAL A 388 -7.32 9.15 29.76
CA VAL A 388 -8.13 8.67 28.64
C VAL A 388 -7.68 7.27 28.21
N GLY A 389 -6.36 7.03 28.18
CA GLY A 389 -5.78 5.70 28.00
C GLY A 389 -6.35 4.67 28.99
N GLU A 390 -6.26 4.97 30.28
CA GLU A 390 -6.80 4.12 31.36
C GLU A 390 -8.32 3.92 31.26
N HIS A 391 -9.08 4.94 30.85
CA HIS A 391 -10.52 4.84 30.73
C HIS A 391 -10.94 3.92 29.58
N LEU A 392 -10.28 4.02 28.43
CA LEU A 392 -10.66 3.31 27.21
C LEU A 392 -10.09 1.90 27.11
N LEU A 393 -8.88 1.66 27.67
CA LEU A 393 -8.18 0.39 27.54
C LEU A 393 -8.09 -0.38 28.87
N GLY A 394 -8.54 0.22 29.97
CA GLY A 394 -8.31 -0.27 31.32
C GLY A 394 -6.96 0.17 31.89
N PRO A 395 -6.68 -0.08 33.18
CA PRO A 395 -5.43 0.30 33.80
C PRO A 395 -4.26 -0.36 33.07
N GLU A 396 -3.21 0.40 32.76
CA GLU A 396 -1.98 -0.17 32.19
C GLU A 396 -1.52 -1.34 33.07
N PRO A 397 -1.18 -2.50 32.49
CA PRO A 397 -0.55 -3.55 33.28
C PRO A 397 0.71 -2.94 33.89
N GLU A 398 0.80 -2.93 35.23
CA GLU A 398 2.00 -2.50 35.94
C GLU A 398 3.19 -3.14 35.21
N LYS A 399 4.04 -2.31 34.60
CA LYS A 399 5.35 -2.77 34.15
C LYS A 399 5.92 -3.41 35.40
N LYS A 400 6.04 -4.74 35.41
CA LYS A 400 6.90 -5.42 36.36
C LYS A 400 8.26 -4.81 36.08
N GLU A 401 8.63 -3.78 36.84
CA GLU A 401 10.02 -3.42 36.99
C GLU A 401 10.71 -4.75 37.24
N ASP A 402 11.69 -5.10 36.41
CA ASP A 402 12.51 -6.28 36.62
C ASP A 402 13.11 -6.18 38.02
N ILE A 403 12.44 -6.79 38.99
CA ILE A 403 12.89 -6.92 40.38
C ILE A 403 14.25 -7.64 40.42
N ASP A 404 14.63 -8.31 39.33
CA ASP A 404 15.92 -8.92 39.10
C ASP A 404 17.09 -7.91 39.00
N HIS A 405 16.84 -6.64 38.68
CA HIS A 405 17.88 -5.60 38.70
C HIS A 405 18.06 -4.95 40.07
N LEU A 406 17.06 -4.99 40.95
CA LEU A 406 17.17 -4.48 42.33
C LEU A 406 17.65 -5.54 43.33
N LEU A 407 17.42 -6.83 43.04
CA LEU A 407 17.91 -7.94 43.89
C LEU A 407 19.40 -8.27 43.67
N ASN A 408 20.03 -7.71 42.64
CA ASN A 408 21.47 -7.90 42.36
C ASN A 408 22.37 -6.76 42.85
N LEU A 409 21.82 -5.68 43.43
CA LEU A 409 22.63 -4.59 44.01
C LEU A 409 22.83 -4.68 45.54
N ASP A 410 22.16 -5.60 46.23
CA ASP A 410 22.15 -5.70 47.70
C ASP A 410 22.97 -6.89 48.26
N LEU A 411 23.86 -7.48 47.47
CA LEU A 411 24.64 -8.68 47.85
C LEU A 411 26.17 -8.51 47.87
N GLU A 412 26.70 -7.28 47.84
CA GLU A 412 28.14 -7.01 48.05
C GLU A 412 28.44 -5.92 49.08
N LEU A 413 27.66 -5.84 50.17
CA LEU A 413 28.06 -5.06 51.35
C LEU A 413 28.01 -5.88 52.63
N ASP A 414 29.21 -6.06 53.18
CA ASP A 414 29.59 -6.49 54.53
C ASP A 414 29.40 -7.96 54.91
N LEU A 415 30.53 -8.67 55.01
CA LEU A 415 30.88 -9.52 56.16
C LEU A 415 32.34 -10.01 56.07
N ASP A 416 33.25 -9.23 56.63
CA ASP A 416 34.23 -9.69 57.62
C ASP A 416 34.92 -8.43 58.17
N GLY A 417 34.71 -8.03 59.43
CA GLY A 417 34.91 -8.88 60.58
C GLY A 417 36.12 -8.29 61.29
N GLY A 418 35.84 -7.44 62.27
CA GLY A 418 36.78 -6.41 62.72
C GLY A 418 37.89 -6.88 63.65
N ALA A 419 38.79 -5.95 63.96
CA ALA A 419 39.54 -5.95 65.21
C ALA A 419 40.20 -4.59 65.40
N GLY A 420 39.73 -3.87 66.41
CA GLY A 420 40.59 -3.24 67.40
C GLY A 420 41.55 -2.16 66.93
N GLY A 421 41.27 -0.94 67.40
CA GLY A 421 42.26 -0.28 68.23
C GLY A 421 43.01 0.88 67.59
N GLN A 422 42.71 2.04 68.17
CA GLN A 422 43.69 3.05 68.57
C GLN A 422 44.34 3.95 67.51
N GLN A 423 44.13 5.24 67.76
CA GLN A 423 45.13 6.31 67.71
C GLN A 423 45.51 6.80 66.30
N SER A 424 45.17 8.05 65.99
CA SER A 424 46.04 9.22 66.20
C SER A 424 46.75 9.58 64.90
N LEU A 425 46.30 10.65 64.27
CA LEU A 425 47.07 11.87 64.00
C LEU A 425 48.22 11.74 62.99
N THR A 426 48.24 12.77 62.13
CA THR A 426 49.44 13.43 61.58
C THR A 426 50.19 12.76 60.42
N LEU A 427 50.01 13.37 59.24
CA LEU A 427 51.05 13.80 58.28
C LEU A 427 52.35 14.28 58.99
N PRO A 428 53.52 14.47 58.34
CA PRO A 428 53.96 14.16 56.97
C PRO A 428 55.38 13.50 56.93
N GLY A 429 55.95 13.35 55.73
CA GLY A 429 57.41 13.52 55.58
C GLY A 429 58.18 12.37 54.93
N ASP A 430 58.52 12.61 53.66
CA ASP A 430 59.89 12.61 53.13
C ASP A 430 60.69 11.29 53.02
N GLY A 431 61.19 11.05 51.81
CA GLY A 431 62.55 10.53 51.64
C GLY A 431 62.74 9.17 50.95
N VAL A 432 63.04 9.27 49.65
CA VAL A 432 64.09 8.53 48.91
C VAL A 432 63.85 7.08 48.49
N GLY A 433 63.75 6.90 47.16
CA GLY A 433 64.64 5.98 46.42
C GLY A 433 63.98 4.89 45.58
N GLY A 434 64.21 4.93 44.26
CA GLY A 434 64.21 3.73 43.42
C GLY A 434 63.45 3.85 42.10
N ASP A 435 64.22 4.09 41.04
CA ASP A 435 63.99 3.91 39.60
C ASP A 435 62.85 2.98 39.16
N LEU A 436 62.17 3.33 38.06
CA LEU A 436 62.03 2.48 36.86
C LEU A 436 61.34 3.24 35.69
N ASP A 437 61.94 3.10 34.52
CA ASP A 437 61.70 3.80 33.26
C ASP A 437 60.32 3.54 32.60
N VAL A 438 59.73 4.61 32.07
CA VAL A 438 58.67 4.57 31.04
C VAL A 438 59.01 5.61 29.97
N PRO A 439 59.20 5.25 28.69
CA PRO A 439 59.27 6.22 27.61
C PRO A 439 57.89 6.55 27.05
N SER A 440 57.62 7.84 27.03
CA SER A 440 56.41 8.53 26.58
C SER A 440 56.23 8.55 25.07
N LEU A 441 54.96 8.58 24.66
CA LEU A 441 54.46 9.12 23.39
C LEU A 441 54.94 10.56 23.14
N PRO A 442 54.99 10.99 21.87
CA PRO A 442 54.77 12.39 21.53
C PRO A 442 53.51 12.59 20.67
N ASP A 443 52.65 13.48 21.15
CA ASP A 443 51.74 14.31 20.36
C ASP A 443 52.56 15.32 19.53
N ASP A 444 52.25 15.44 18.23
CA ASP A 444 52.26 16.72 17.50
C ASP A 444 51.79 16.47 16.06
N PHE A 445 50.57 16.92 15.72
CA PHE A 445 50.14 17.11 14.34
C PHE A 445 49.53 18.50 14.19
N GLY A 446 50.35 19.41 13.69
CA GLY A 446 49.95 20.70 13.16
C GLY A 446 50.80 21.05 11.95
N GLY A 447 50.17 21.51 10.87
CA GLY A 447 50.78 22.44 9.91
C GLY A 447 51.11 21.92 8.51
N ASP A 448 50.20 22.22 7.58
CA ASP A 448 50.37 22.77 6.22
C ASP A 448 51.19 22.09 5.10
N LEU A 449 50.44 21.76 4.04
CA LEU A 449 50.56 22.24 2.65
C LEU A 449 51.92 22.82 2.20
N ALA A 450 52.63 22.07 1.37
CA ALA A 450 53.07 22.43 0.01
C ALA A 450 54.12 21.42 -0.46
N ASP A 451 54.16 21.21 -1.78
CA ASP A 451 55.16 20.43 -2.52
C ASP A 451 55.05 18.91 -2.37
N LEU A 452 54.63 18.24 -3.45
CA LEU A 452 55.50 17.26 -4.12
C LEU A 452 54.92 16.82 -5.47
N ASP A 453 55.76 17.03 -6.48
CA ASP A 453 55.59 16.76 -7.89
C ASP A 453 55.43 15.27 -8.25
N LEU A 454 54.79 15.10 -9.41
CA LEU A 454 54.57 13.88 -10.20
C LEU A 454 55.87 13.08 -10.49
N PRO A 455 55.72 11.82 -10.95
CA PRO A 455 55.96 11.61 -12.38
C PRO A 455 54.92 10.74 -13.10
N ALA A 456 54.95 10.89 -14.42
CA ALA A 456 53.96 10.44 -15.40
C ALA A 456 54.25 9.05 -16.03
N SER A 457 53.18 8.52 -16.64
CA SER A 457 53.12 7.74 -17.91
C SER A 457 53.37 6.22 -17.92
N ALA A 458 52.29 5.46 -18.21
CA ALA A 458 52.11 4.51 -19.34
C ALA A 458 50.76 3.76 -19.17
N SER A 459 49.65 4.03 -19.89
CA SER A 459 49.27 3.71 -21.29
C SER A 459 49.01 2.22 -21.61
N SER A 460 47.73 1.83 -21.70
CA SER A 460 47.08 0.93 -22.70
C SER A 460 45.57 0.84 -22.33
N SER A 461 44.58 1.37 -23.05
CA SER A 461 44.12 1.12 -24.43
C SER A 461 43.63 -0.30 -24.69
N ALA A 462 42.31 -0.52 -24.58
CA ALA A 462 41.56 -1.43 -25.45
C ALA A 462 40.09 -0.98 -25.50
N SER A 463 39.71 -0.48 -26.67
CA SER A 463 38.41 0.00 -27.12
C SER A 463 37.62 -1.11 -27.80
N SER A 464 36.30 -1.10 -27.62
CA SER A 464 35.29 -1.66 -28.52
C SER A 464 33.94 -1.09 -28.04
N ASP A 465 33.49 0.06 -28.54
CA ASP A 465 32.84 0.29 -29.85
C ASP A 465 31.72 -0.71 -30.12
N LEU A 466 30.50 -0.35 -29.72
CA LEU A 466 29.25 -0.74 -30.38
C LEU A 466 28.17 0.27 -29.97
N ASP A 467 28.14 1.37 -30.71
CA ASP A 467 27.00 2.27 -30.87
C ASP A 467 25.89 1.51 -31.60
N LEU A 468 24.69 1.45 -31.01
CA LEU A 468 23.43 1.31 -31.73
C LEU A 468 22.34 2.04 -30.95
N ASP A 469 22.29 3.35 -31.19
CA ASP A 469 21.09 4.17 -30.99
C ASP A 469 20.00 3.65 -31.95
N LEU A 470 18.91 3.14 -31.38
CA LEU A 470 17.66 2.92 -32.09
C LEU A 470 16.55 3.61 -31.30
N ASP A 471 16.42 4.90 -31.56
CA ASP A 471 15.22 5.67 -31.31
C ASP A 471 14.10 5.05 -32.15
N LEU A 472 13.17 4.36 -31.47
CA LEU A 472 11.89 3.97 -32.03
C LEU A 472 10.81 4.77 -31.29
N ASP A 473 10.57 5.97 -31.80
CA ASP A 473 9.35 6.73 -31.58
C ASP A 473 8.17 5.89 -32.10
N LEU A 474 7.53 5.14 -31.20
CA LEU A 474 6.24 4.53 -31.44
C LEU A 474 5.16 5.50 -30.95
N ASP A 475 4.79 6.40 -31.85
CA ASP A 475 3.52 7.14 -31.78
C ASP A 475 2.37 6.11 -31.84
N LEU A 476 1.90 5.69 -30.68
CA LEU A 476 0.65 4.95 -30.54
C LEU A 476 -0.49 5.96 -30.41
N ASP A 477 -1.04 6.33 -31.57
CA ASP A 477 -2.36 6.97 -31.67
C ASP A 477 -3.41 6.01 -31.09
N LEU A 478 -3.75 6.22 -29.83
CA LEU A 478 -4.92 5.62 -29.17
C LEU A 478 -6.13 6.52 -29.44
N ASP A 479 -6.85 6.22 -30.53
CA ASP A 479 -8.21 6.69 -30.74
C ASP A 479 -9.13 6.06 -29.67
N LEU A 480 -9.30 6.78 -28.57
CA LEU A 480 -10.30 6.50 -27.53
C LEU A 480 -11.57 7.28 -27.88
N ASP A 481 -12.49 6.62 -28.58
CA ASP A 481 -13.89 7.05 -28.71
C ASP A 481 -14.57 6.91 -27.33
N LEU A 482 -14.53 7.99 -26.55
CA LEU A 482 -15.31 8.16 -25.32
C LEU A 482 -16.53 9.02 -25.62
N ASP A 483 -17.65 8.37 -25.88
CA ASP A 483 -18.99 8.96 -25.82
C ASP A 483 -19.31 9.35 -24.37
N LEU A 484 -19.00 10.60 -24.01
CA LEU A 484 -19.43 11.23 -22.76
C LEU A 484 -20.59 12.18 -23.03
N ASP A 485 -21.80 11.67 -22.85
CA ASP A 485 -23.02 12.46 -22.70
C ASP A 485 -22.96 13.29 -21.41
N ILE A 486 -22.41 14.50 -21.50
CA ILE A 486 -22.52 15.52 -20.45
C ILE A 486 -23.76 16.38 -20.76
N GLY A 487 -24.86 16.03 -20.12
CA GLY A 487 -26.06 16.86 -20.02
C GLY A 487 -25.73 18.18 -19.32
N THR A 488 -25.61 19.25 -20.09
CA THR A 488 -25.48 20.62 -19.60
C THR A 488 -26.87 21.26 -19.48
N SER A 489 -27.42 21.27 -18.27
CA SER A 489 -28.52 22.17 -17.91
C SER A 489 -27.94 23.40 -17.23
N SER A 490 -27.75 24.47 -18.01
CA SER A 490 -27.58 25.83 -17.47
C SER A 490 -28.79 26.66 -17.87
N ASP A 491 -29.62 26.91 -16.87
CA ASP A 491 -30.82 27.74 -16.96
C ASP A 491 -30.44 29.22 -17.14
N THR A 492 -31.10 29.81 -18.12
CA THR A 492 -31.03 31.19 -18.59
C THR A 492 -31.79 32.17 -17.70
N LEU A 493 -31.33 33.43 -17.62
CA LEU A 493 -32.20 34.61 -17.55
C LEU A 493 -31.47 35.87 -18.13
N PRO A 494 -32.21 36.91 -18.57
CA PRO A 494 -32.04 37.48 -19.90
C PRO A 494 -31.67 38.96 -19.90
N THR A 495 -31.11 39.46 -21.01
CA THR A 495 -31.20 40.89 -21.33
C THR A 495 -31.05 41.18 -22.84
N THR A 496 -32.17 41.58 -23.44
CA THR A 496 -32.33 42.70 -24.39
C THR A 496 -31.47 42.77 -25.66
N ASP A 497 -32.13 42.43 -26.77
CA ASP A 497 -31.99 43.01 -28.12
C ASP A 497 -32.11 44.56 -28.11
N PRO A 498 -31.68 45.35 -29.14
CA PRO A 498 -32.16 45.14 -30.53
C PRO A 498 -31.29 45.65 -31.73
N VAL A 499 -31.75 45.25 -32.94
CA VAL A 499 -31.66 45.92 -34.29
C VAL A 499 -30.43 45.64 -35.18
N ALA A 500 -30.63 44.89 -36.30
CA ALA A 500 -30.63 45.44 -37.69
C ALA A 500 -30.62 44.36 -38.82
N ALA A 501 -31.69 44.36 -39.64
CA ALA A 501 -31.75 44.25 -41.11
C ALA A 501 -30.98 43.17 -41.93
N VAL A 502 -31.70 42.10 -42.36
CA VAL A 502 -32.14 41.68 -43.74
C VAL A 502 -31.27 42.20 -44.94
N PRO A 503 -30.92 41.40 -46.00
CA PRO A 503 -31.87 40.59 -46.78
C PRO A 503 -31.48 39.22 -47.36
N ASP A 504 -32.55 38.51 -47.70
CA ASP A 504 -32.70 37.29 -48.50
C ASP A 504 -32.12 37.37 -49.92
N LEU A 505 -31.76 36.21 -50.47
CA LEU A 505 -31.92 35.89 -51.90
C LEU A 505 -32.08 34.38 -52.12
N ASP A 506 -33.09 34.09 -52.93
CA ASP A 506 -33.71 32.83 -53.28
C ASP A 506 -32.89 31.87 -54.17
N ASP A 507 -33.52 30.70 -54.38
CA ASP A 507 -33.47 29.80 -55.54
C ASP A 507 -32.42 28.66 -55.53
N LEU A 508 -32.91 27.43 -55.29
CA LEU A 508 -33.16 26.50 -56.41
C LEU A 508 -34.00 25.26 -56.01
N ASP A 509 -34.93 24.95 -56.91
CA ASP A 509 -36.01 23.97 -56.91
C ASP A 509 -35.61 22.47 -56.88
N VAL A 510 -36.39 21.72 -56.07
CA VAL A 510 -37.05 20.38 -56.19
C VAL A 510 -36.68 19.39 -57.35
N PRO A 511 -36.86 18.05 -57.21
CA PRO A 511 -38.17 17.43 -56.94
C PRO A 511 -38.23 16.20 -55.98
N ALA A 512 -39.28 16.27 -55.15
CA ALA A 512 -40.12 15.26 -54.54
C ALA A 512 -40.08 13.80 -55.06
N LEU A 513 -40.08 12.86 -54.11
CA LEU A 513 -40.85 11.61 -54.18
C LEU A 513 -41.31 11.21 -52.77
N ASP A 514 -42.61 11.14 -52.60
CA ASP A 514 -43.40 10.52 -51.51
C ASP A 514 -44.66 9.94 -52.24
N PRO A 515 -45.51 9.05 -51.68
CA PRO A 515 -45.51 8.51 -50.32
C PRO A 515 -45.90 7.00 -50.17
N THR A 516 -45.65 6.46 -48.97
CA THR A 516 -46.35 5.34 -48.26
C THR A 516 -46.31 3.90 -48.83
N PRO A 517 -46.15 2.88 -47.95
CA PRO A 517 -47.34 2.20 -47.42
C PRO A 517 -47.30 1.78 -45.94
N THR A 518 -48.48 1.88 -45.31
CA THR A 518 -49.12 1.09 -44.23
C THR A 518 -48.31 0.31 -43.17
N PRO A 519 -48.72 0.36 -41.88
CA PRO A 519 -48.20 -0.49 -40.82
C PRO A 519 -48.80 -1.91 -40.91
N ILE A 520 -47.95 -2.91 -40.72
CA ILE A 520 -48.32 -4.33 -40.63
C ILE A 520 -48.69 -4.64 -39.18
N GLU A 521 -49.92 -5.09 -38.96
CA GLU A 521 -50.35 -5.79 -37.76
C GLU A 521 -49.72 -7.19 -37.75
N VAL A 522 -48.98 -7.53 -36.70
CA VAL A 522 -48.60 -8.91 -36.37
C VAL A 522 -49.17 -9.23 -35.00
N GLU A 523 -50.24 -10.01 -34.99
CA GLU A 523 -50.65 -10.83 -33.85
C GLU A 523 -49.63 -11.98 -33.74
N GLU A 524 -48.90 -12.06 -32.63
CA GLU A 524 -48.31 -13.32 -32.17
C GLU A 524 -48.60 -13.52 -30.68
N ASP A 525 -49.47 -14.51 -30.49
CA ASP A 525 -49.93 -15.12 -29.26
C ASP A 525 -48.81 -16.03 -28.74
N LEU A 526 -48.20 -15.70 -27.60
CA LEU A 526 -47.25 -16.57 -26.90
C LEU A 526 -47.69 -16.74 -25.44
N PRO A 527 -47.80 -17.99 -24.93
CA PRO A 527 -48.30 -18.27 -23.59
C PRO A 527 -47.26 -17.94 -22.52
N GLU A 528 -47.73 -17.33 -21.43
CA GLU A 528 -46.94 -17.09 -20.20
C GLU A 528 -46.46 -18.42 -19.58
N PRO A 529 -45.19 -18.51 -19.14
CA PRO A 529 -44.74 -19.63 -18.32
C PRO A 529 -45.21 -19.44 -16.87
N ASP A 530 -46.11 -20.33 -16.46
CA ASP A 530 -46.52 -20.60 -15.08
C ASP A 530 -45.33 -21.14 -14.27
N PHE A 531 -44.62 -20.26 -13.57
CA PHE A 531 -43.62 -20.66 -12.57
C PHE A 531 -44.31 -20.83 -11.22
N GLY A 532 -44.74 -22.07 -10.99
CA GLY A 532 -45.29 -22.56 -9.74
C GLY A 532 -44.40 -22.31 -8.53
N ALA A 533 -45.07 -22.14 -7.40
CA ALA A 533 -44.53 -21.90 -6.07
C ALA A 533 -43.33 -22.80 -5.73
N ALA A 534 -42.25 -22.17 -5.28
CA ALA A 534 -41.12 -22.83 -4.66
C ALA A 534 -41.59 -23.59 -3.41
N VAL A 535 -41.51 -24.92 -3.48
CA VAL A 535 -41.61 -25.82 -2.33
C VAL A 535 -40.30 -25.70 -1.56
N GLU A 536 -40.36 -25.23 -0.31
CA GLU A 536 -39.23 -25.25 0.62
C GLU A 536 -38.75 -26.70 0.80
N PRO A 537 -37.45 -27.01 0.61
CA PRO A 537 -36.92 -28.32 0.93
C PRO A 537 -36.82 -28.49 2.46
N GLU A 538 -37.40 -29.57 2.97
CA GLU A 538 -37.25 -29.99 4.37
C GLU A 538 -35.76 -30.16 4.75
N PRO A 539 -35.37 -29.81 5.99
CA PRO A 539 -33.99 -29.94 6.44
C PRO A 539 -33.61 -31.42 6.54
N VAL A 540 -32.63 -31.82 5.73
CA VAL A 540 -31.93 -33.10 5.84
C VAL A 540 -31.14 -33.10 7.13
N VAL A 541 -31.56 -33.92 8.08
CA VAL A 541 -30.80 -34.23 9.30
C VAL A 541 -29.62 -35.13 8.90
N PRO A 542 -28.36 -34.75 9.14
CA PRO A 542 -27.23 -35.63 8.87
C PRO A 542 -27.23 -36.80 9.86
N GLU A 543 -27.32 -38.02 9.33
CA GLU A 543 -26.98 -39.25 10.07
C GLU A 543 -25.50 -39.18 10.45
N PHE A 544 -25.23 -39.11 11.75
CA PHE A 544 -23.88 -39.28 12.28
C PHE A 544 -23.53 -40.77 12.25
N ASP A 545 -22.56 -41.11 11.40
CA ASP A 545 -21.85 -42.39 11.48
C ASP A 545 -21.15 -42.50 12.84
N GLU A 546 -21.48 -43.55 13.58
CA GLU A 546 -20.84 -43.93 14.84
C GLU A 546 -19.36 -44.25 14.60
N VAL A 547 -18.48 -43.44 15.19
CA VAL A 547 -17.06 -43.76 15.34
C VAL A 547 -16.91 -44.83 16.43
N PRO A 548 -16.33 -46.01 16.15
CA PRO A 548 -16.04 -46.99 17.19
C PRO A 548 -14.86 -46.50 18.02
N GLY A 549 -15.08 -46.42 19.34
CA GLY A 549 -14.03 -46.09 20.32
C GLY A 549 -12.95 -47.17 20.41
N PRO A 550 -11.76 -46.83 20.94
CA PRO A 550 -10.68 -47.78 21.10
C PRO A 550 -10.85 -48.53 22.43
N ASP A 551 -11.07 -49.84 22.37
CA ASP A 551 -10.66 -50.83 23.38
C ASP A 551 -11.05 -52.24 22.90
N ASP A 552 -10.13 -52.87 22.15
CA ASP A 552 -9.73 -54.29 22.24
C ASP A 552 -8.54 -54.60 21.32
#